data_AF-A0A9W9KFB4-F1
#
_entry.id   AF-A0A9W9KFB4-F1
#
_cell.length_a   1.000
_cell.length_b   1.000
_cell.length_c   1.000
_cell.angle_alpha   90.00
_cell.angle_beta   90.00
_cell.angle_gamma   90.00
#
_symmetry.space_group_name_H-M   'P 1'
#
loop_
_entity.id
_entity.type
_entity.pdbx_description
1 polymer ?
#
loop_
_entity_poly.entity_id
_entity_poly.type
_entity_poly.pdbx_seq_one_letter_code
_entity_poly.pdbx_strand_id
1 'polypeptide(L)'
;MDFQAYYKLDGGGGGGYSMNTSFCTTTDDGHLRETVQREESLKERVHALQKITDSEDEKEKAQLSQWQQELDDLQRQYWNQMQLLAIHESSLPTDLRRMYGSVRKKNPKWYLNSELNVDCARRGGCCGRDCGCCAKREPTANRTRGIGHCSVNCGCCSHIRGFDLTVEEMENVHQQLDKTLKGSNPNHLIAMTSGLFPAAPVSPPKSKPRRQPQSKSSMWKRVGHMLKR
;
A
#
# COMPACT_ATOMS: atom_id res chain seq x y z
N MET A 1 -14.25 12.30 -10.55
CA MET A 1 -14.26 11.04 -11.33
C MET A 1 -14.75 9.95 -10.40
N ASP A 2 -15.74 9.18 -10.83
CA ASP A 2 -16.40 8.17 -9.99
C ASP A 2 -15.58 6.87 -10.00
N PHE A 3 -15.05 6.49 -8.84
CA PHE A 3 -14.26 5.26 -8.69
C PHE A 3 -15.09 4.02 -9.01
N GLN A 4 -16.40 4.04 -8.74
CA GLN A 4 -17.29 2.93 -9.11
C GLN A 4 -17.41 2.75 -10.62
N ALA A 5 -17.25 3.82 -11.40
CA ALA A 5 -17.34 3.74 -12.85
C ALA A 5 -16.14 3.02 -13.49
N TYR A 6 -14.99 2.94 -12.81
CA TYR A 6 -13.81 2.20 -13.29
C TYR A 6 -13.87 0.70 -12.99
N TYR A 7 -14.60 0.29 -11.95
CA TYR A 7 -14.70 -1.10 -11.48
C TYR A 7 -16.02 -1.78 -11.90
N LYS A 8 -16.57 -1.48 -13.09
CA LYS A 8 -17.79 -2.14 -13.57
C LYS A 8 -17.62 -3.66 -13.48
N LEU A 9 -18.40 -4.26 -12.59
CA LEU A 9 -18.51 -5.69 -12.36
C LEU A 9 -18.93 -6.37 -13.66
N ASP A 10 -18.25 -7.46 -13.99
CA ASP A 10 -18.39 -8.20 -15.25
C ASP A 10 -19.86 -8.49 -15.59
N GLY A 11 -20.24 -8.07 -16.81
CA GLY A 11 -21.57 -8.26 -17.36
C GLY A 11 -21.71 -7.61 -18.73
N GLY A 12 -21.03 -8.14 -19.75
CA GLY A 12 -21.28 -7.81 -21.16
C GLY A 12 -20.07 -7.32 -21.93
N GLY A 13 -19.76 -8.03 -23.02
CA GLY A 13 -18.59 -7.82 -23.87
C GLY A 13 -18.38 -6.38 -24.34
N GLY A 14 -17.15 -5.91 -24.15
CA GLY A 14 -16.67 -4.63 -24.65
C GLY A 14 -15.47 -4.14 -23.85
N GLY A 15 -14.26 -4.64 -24.17
CA GLY A 15 -12.97 -4.05 -23.76
C GLY A 15 -12.85 -3.55 -22.31
N GLY A 16 -13.52 -4.24 -21.38
CA GLY A 16 -13.64 -3.83 -19.98
C GLY A 16 -12.40 -4.19 -19.17
N TYR A 17 -11.94 -3.27 -18.34
CA TYR A 17 -10.94 -3.51 -17.31
C TYR A 17 -11.47 -4.55 -16.31
N SER A 18 -10.78 -5.70 -16.19
CA SER A 18 -11.16 -6.73 -15.22
C SER A 18 -10.57 -6.40 -13.85
N MET A 19 -11.39 -6.49 -12.80
CA MET A 19 -10.95 -6.42 -11.39
C MET A 19 -9.77 -7.37 -11.10
N ASN A 20 -9.62 -8.43 -11.88
CA ASN A 20 -8.51 -9.38 -11.77
C ASN A 20 -7.13 -8.72 -11.87
N THR A 21 -6.90 -7.74 -12.74
CA THR A 21 -5.54 -7.17 -12.89
C THR A 21 -5.14 -6.30 -11.69
N SER A 22 -6.09 -5.54 -11.11
CA SER A 22 -5.89 -4.81 -9.86
C SER A 22 -5.64 -5.74 -8.68
N PHE A 23 -6.42 -6.83 -8.63
CA PHE A 23 -6.24 -7.88 -7.65
C PHE A 23 -4.83 -8.49 -7.75
N CYS A 24 -4.43 -8.97 -8.93
CA CYS A 24 -3.12 -9.60 -9.14
C CYS A 24 -1.95 -8.66 -8.76
N THR A 25 -1.99 -7.39 -9.21
CA THR A 25 -0.93 -6.42 -8.86
C THR A 25 -0.86 -6.12 -7.37
N THR A 26 -1.99 -6.15 -6.65
CA THR A 26 -2.03 -5.96 -5.19
C THR A 26 -1.47 -7.18 -4.46
N THR A 27 -1.82 -8.38 -4.92
CA THR A 27 -1.35 -9.66 -4.37
C THR A 27 0.15 -9.85 -4.60
N ASP A 28 0.65 -9.61 -5.81
CA ASP A 28 2.09 -9.68 -6.12
C ASP A 28 2.93 -8.73 -5.26
N ASP A 29 2.45 -7.50 -5.08
CA ASP A 29 3.13 -6.52 -4.24
C ASP A 29 3.09 -6.94 -2.76
N GLY A 30 2.04 -7.67 -2.34
CA GLY A 30 1.97 -8.35 -1.05
C GLY A 30 3.03 -9.42 -0.87
N HIS A 31 3.18 -10.31 -1.83
CA HIS A 31 4.20 -11.36 -1.81
C HIS A 31 5.62 -10.79 -1.80
N LEU A 32 5.90 -9.75 -2.61
CA LEU A 32 7.18 -9.06 -2.57
C LEU A 32 7.47 -8.48 -1.19
N ARG A 33 6.47 -7.84 -0.55
CA ARG A 33 6.63 -7.32 0.82
C ARG A 33 6.95 -8.43 1.80
N GLU A 34 6.27 -9.56 1.68
CA GLU A 34 6.48 -10.70 2.56
C GLU A 34 7.87 -11.32 2.42
N THR A 35 8.34 -11.54 1.19
CA THR A 35 9.69 -12.05 0.91
C THR A 35 10.76 -11.11 1.44
N VAL A 36 10.64 -9.80 1.19
CA VAL A 36 11.59 -8.79 1.72
C VAL A 36 11.60 -8.79 3.25
N GLN A 37 10.43 -8.92 3.89
CA GLN A 37 10.33 -8.91 5.35
C GLN A 37 10.91 -10.16 5.99
N ARG A 38 10.73 -11.32 5.35
CA ARG A 38 11.38 -12.55 5.79
C ARG A 38 12.90 -12.43 5.67
N GLU A 39 13.38 -11.89 4.55
CA GLU A 39 14.81 -11.67 4.32
C GLU A 39 15.43 -10.73 5.37
N GLU A 40 14.77 -9.62 5.69
CA GLU A 40 15.19 -8.68 6.74
C GLU A 40 15.30 -9.37 8.11
N SER A 41 14.23 -10.06 8.52
CA SER A 41 14.18 -10.79 9.79
C SER A 41 15.27 -11.86 9.88
N LEU A 42 15.49 -12.58 8.79
CA LEU A 42 16.45 -13.67 8.74
C LEU A 42 17.89 -13.15 8.77
N LYS A 43 18.19 -12.03 8.08
CA LYS A 43 19.49 -11.35 8.16
C LYS A 43 19.79 -10.86 9.57
N GLU A 44 18.80 -10.31 10.27
CA GLU A 44 18.96 -9.90 11.67
C GLU A 44 19.29 -11.10 12.56
N ARG A 45 18.62 -12.24 12.36
CA ARG A 45 18.88 -13.49 13.11
C ARG A 45 20.25 -14.09 12.82
N VAL A 46 20.64 -14.17 11.55
CA VAL A 46 21.98 -14.64 11.12
C VAL A 46 23.05 -13.78 11.77
N HIS A 47 22.92 -12.47 11.68
CA HIS A 47 23.88 -11.54 12.27
C HIS A 47 23.91 -11.61 13.81
N ALA A 48 22.76 -11.79 14.47
CA ALA A 48 22.71 -12.00 15.91
C ALA A 48 23.41 -13.29 16.33
N LEU A 49 23.17 -14.39 15.61
CA LEU A 49 23.81 -15.68 15.89
C LEU A 49 25.33 -15.61 15.66
N GLN A 50 25.77 -15.02 14.54
CA GLN A 50 27.20 -14.81 14.25
C GLN A 50 27.93 -13.94 15.30
N LYS A 51 27.22 -13.04 15.99
CA LYS A 51 27.79 -12.22 17.06
C LYS A 51 27.95 -12.96 18.39
N ILE A 52 27.15 -14.00 18.61
CA ILE A 52 27.10 -14.74 19.87
C ILE A 52 27.96 -16.02 19.74
N THR A 53 28.04 -16.59 18.54
CA THR A 53 28.80 -17.81 18.25
C THR A 53 30.29 -17.50 18.02
N ASP A 54 31.12 -17.81 19.02
CA ASP A 54 32.55 -18.12 18.86
C ASP A 54 32.79 -19.64 18.67
N SER A 55 31.72 -20.44 18.56
CA SER A 55 31.73 -21.86 18.92
C SER A 55 31.66 -22.83 17.74
N GLU A 56 32.29 -23.99 17.91
CA GLU A 56 32.19 -25.14 17.01
C GLU A 56 30.85 -25.90 17.11
N ASP A 57 29.81 -25.32 17.74
CA ASP A 57 28.52 -26.01 17.94
C ASP A 57 27.86 -26.36 16.60
N GLU A 58 27.80 -27.65 16.31
CA GLU A 58 27.22 -28.21 15.10
C GLU A 58 25.75 -27.84 14.89
N LYS A 59 24.98 -27.60 15.97
CA LYS A 59 23.58 -27.14 15.86
C LYS A 59 23.50 -25.70 15.38
N GLU A 60 24.34 -24.82 15.92
CA GLU A 60 24.40 -23.42 15.49
C GLU A 60 24.88 -23.32 14.03
N LYS A 61 25.88 -24.12 13.65
CA LYS A 61 26.33 -24.24 12.25
C LYS A 61 25.24 -24.75 11.33
N ALA A 62 24.52 -25.80 11.72
CA ALA A 62 23.41 -26.33 10.94
C ALA A 62 22.29 -25.29 10.77
N GLN A 63 21.97 -24.55 11.84
CA GLN A 63 20.95 -23.50 11.80
C GLN A 63 21.37 -22.33 10.90
N LEU A 64 22.63 -21.89 10.97
CA LEU A 64 23.20 -20.87 10.09
C LEU A 64 23.15 -21.32 8.63
N SER A 65 23.55 -22.57 8.35
CA SER A 65 23.49 -23.14 7.00
C SER A 65 22.06 -23.16 6.47
N GLN A 66 21.08 -23.53 7.30
CA GLN A 66 19.67 -23.53 6.92
C GLN A 66 19.17 -22.12 6.61
N TRP A 67 19.50 -21.13 7.45
CA TRP A 67 19.09 -19.75 7.21
C TRP A 67 19.78 -19.15 5.98
N GLN A 68 21.03 -19.51 5.72
CA GLN A 68 21.74 -19.07 4.52
C GLN A 68 21.10 -19.66 3.25
N GLN A 69 20.73 -20.93 3.28
CA GLN A 69 19.98 -21.56 2.18
C GLN A 69 18.63 -20.87 1.96
N GLU A 70 17.90 -20.55 3.03
CA GLU A 70 16.63 -19.84 2.93
C GLU A 70 16.80 -18.43 2.36
N LEU A 71 17.87 -17.69 2.71
CA LEU A 71 18.20 -16.40 2.08
C LEU A 71 18.40 -16.52 0.57
N ASP A 72 19.07 -17.59 0.11
CA ASP A 72 19.27 -17.85 -1.32
C ASP A 72 17.93 -18.17 -2.02
N ASP A 73 17.05 -18.92 -1.37
CA ASP A 73 15.71 -19.20 -1.86
C ASP A 73 14.85 -17.93 -1.94
N LEU A 74 14.90 -17.07 -0.92
CA LEU A 74 14.19 -15.79 -0.91
C LEU A 74 14.67 -14.87 -2.03
N GLN A 75 15.97 -14.89 -2.38
CA GLN A 75 16.48 -14.14 -3.52
C GLN A 75 15.89 -14.64 -4.85
N ARG A 76 15.78 -15.97 -5.03
CA ARG A 76 15.12 -16.57 -6.21
C ARG A 76 13.64 -16.21 -6.26
N GLN A 77 12.94 -16.31 -5.13
CA GLN A 77 11.52 -15.96 -5.01
C GLN A 77 11.28 -14.49 -5.35
N TYR A 78 12.08 -13.57 -4.79
CA TYR A 78 11.97 -12.13 -5.07
C TYR A 78 12.10 -11.86 -6.57
N TRP A 79 13.08 -12.48 -7.24
CA TRP A 79 13.25 -12.30 -8.68
C TRP A 79 12.04 -12.78 -9.48
N ASN A 80 11.51 -13.97 -9.16
CA ASN A 80 10.30 -14.51 -9.81
C ASN A 80 9.08 -13.60 -9.59
N GLN A 81 8.84 -13.16 -8.36
CA GLN A 81 7.74 -12.25 -8.02
C GLN A 81 7.86 -10.90 -8.72
N MET A 82 9.09 -10.38 -8.88
CA MET A 82 9.34 -9.18 -9.67
C MET A 82 8.95 -9.36 -11.13
N GLN A 83 9.19 -10.54 -11.72
CA GLN A 83 8.77 -10.82 -13.11
C GLN A 83 7.24 -10.87 -13.21
N LEU A 84 6.56 -11.55 -12.28
CA LEU A 84 5.10 -11.62 -12.25
C LEU A 84 4.47 -10.23 -12.10
N LEU A 85 4.99 -9.42 -11.16
CA LEU A 85 4.55 -8.04 -10.99
C LEU A 85 4.74 -7.25 -12.28
N ALA A 86 5.88 -7.39 -12.97
CA ALA A 86 6.11 -6.69 -14.23
C ALA A 86 5.10 -7.08 -15.32
N ILE A 87 4.75 -8.37 -15.42
CA ILE A 87 3.71 -8.86 -16.36
C ILE A 87 2.36 -8.24 -16.03
N HIS A 88 1.94 -8.27 -14.77
CA HIS A 88 0.65 -7.72 -14.36
C HIS A 88 0.61 -6.19 -14.43
N GLU A 89 1.70 -5.49 -14.08
CA GLU A 89 1.86 -4.05 -14.28
C GLU A 89 1.74 -3.68 -15.78
N SER A 90 2.35 -4.48 -16.67
CA SER A 90 2.28 -4.23 -18.12
C SER A 90 0.87 -4.41 -18.69
N SER A 91 0.07 -5.28 -18.06
CA SER A 91 -1.32 -5.59 -18.41
C SER A 91 -2.31 -4.52 -17.91
N LEU A 92 -1.87 -3.59 -17.06
CA LEU A 92 -2.72 -2.46 -16.65
C LEU A 92 -3.01 -1.54 -17.85
N PRO A 93 -4.25 -1.00 -17.95
CA PRO A 93 -4.55 0.09 -18.87
C PRO A 93 -3.54 1.23 -18.75
N THR A 94 -3.20 1.86 -19.87
CA THR A 94 -2.13 2.88 -19.95
C THR A 94 -2.23 3.96 -18.86
N ASP A 95 -3.42 4.46 -18.59
CA ASP A 95 -3.64 5.49 -17.57
C ASP A 95 -3.42 4.96 -16.16
N LEU A 96 -3.91 3.76 -15.85
CA LEU A 96 -3.68 3.10 -14.55
C LEU A 96 -2.21 2.76 -14.35
N ARG A 97 -1.53 2.24 -15.38
CA ARG A 97 -0.09 1.98 -15.34
C ARG A 97 0.70 3.25 -15.07
N ARG A 98 0.33 4.36 -15.72
CA ARG A 98 0.95 5.68 -15.51
C ARG A 98 0.70 6.19 -14.08
N MET A 99 -0.53 6.07 -13.58
CA MET A 99 -0.88 6.44 -12.22
C MET A 99 -0.08 5.64 -11.20
N TYR A 100 -0.13 4.31 -11.29
CA TYR A 100 0.59 3.38 -10.44
C TYR A 100 2.09 3.73 -10.36
N GLY A 101 2.74 3.89 -11.52
CA GLY A 101 4.16 4.26 -11.58
C GLY A 101 4.45 5.66 -11.03
N SER A 102 3.58 6.65 -11.33
CA SER A 102 3.75 8.03 -10.86
C SER A 102 3.63 8.14 -9.34
N VAL A 103 2.71 7.40 -8.72
CA VAL A 103 2.51 7.45 -7.27
C VAL A 103 3.75 6.98 -6.54
N ARG A 104 4.29 5.82 -6.94
CA ARG A 104 5.52 5.27 -6.35
C ARG A 104 6.74 6.15 -6.59
N LYS A 105 6.85 6.76 -7.76
CA LYS A 105 7.97 7.66 -8.10
C LYS A 105 7.93 8.96 -7.30
N LYS A 106 6.75 9.55 -7.11
CA LYS A 106 6.60 10.85 -6.44
C LYS A 106 6.51 10.73 -4.92
N ASN A 107 6.01 9.60 -4.42
CA ASN A 107 5.85 9.34 -3.00
C ASN A 107 6.48 7.98 -2.66
N PRO A 108 7.76 7.93 -2.27
CA PRO A 108 8.40 6.70 -1.79
C PRO A 108 7.68 6.06 -0.59
N LYS A 109 6.93 6.87 0.17
CA LYS A 109 6.10 6.45 1.31
C LYS A 109 4.61 6.36 0.95
N TRP A 110 4.29 6.05 -0.31
CA TRP A 110 2.91 5.84 -0.79
C TRP A 110 2.11 4.86 0.09
N TYR A 111 2.81 3.89 0.68
CA TYR A 111 2.25 2.86 1.54
C TYR A 111 1.82 3.38 2.91
N LEU A 112 2.27 4.56 3.36
CA LEU A 112 1.91 5.17 4.65
C LEU A 112 0.64 6.03 4.60
N ASN A 113 -0.24 5.83 3.62
CA ASN A 113 -1.53 6.53 3.61
C ASN A 113 -2.43 6.06 4.78
N SER A 114 -3.44 6.87 5.10
CA SER A 114 -4.33 6.65 6.24
C SER A 114 -5.03 5.30 6.21
N GLU A 115 -5.53 4.89 5.06
CA GLU A 115 -6.30 3.68 4.86
C GLU A 115 -5.45 2.44 5.14
N LEU A 116 -4.24 2.39 4.59
CA LEU A 116 -3.31 1.30 4.81
C LEU A 116 -2.74 1.28 6.24
N ASN A 117 -2.53 2.43 6.86
CA ASN A 117 -2.15 2.52 8.27
C ASN A 117 -3.24 1.92 9.18
N VAL A 118 -4.49 2.31 8.95
CA VAL A 118 -5.65 1.82 9.72
C VAL A 118 -5.84 0.32 9.51
N ASP A 119 -5.70 -0.17 8.27
CA ASP A 119 -5.77 -1.60 7.99
C ASP A 119 -4.66 -2.38 8.71
N CYS A 120 -3.42 -1.90 8.64
CA CYS A 120 -2.29 -2.51 9.36
C CYS A 120 -2.56 -2.57 10.87
N ALA A 121 -3.04 -1.48 11.48
CA ALA A 121 -3.37 -1.43 12.91
C ALA A 121 -4.53 -2.38 13.27
N ARG A 122 -5.60 -2.43 12.47
CA ARG A 122 -6.76 -3.32 12.68
C ARG A 122 -6.40 -4.80 12.65
N ARG A 123 -5.42 -5.18 11.82
CA ARG A 123 -4.89 -6.55 11.77
C ARG A 123 -3.88 -6.86 12.87
N GLY A 124 -3.70 -5.97 13.85
CA GLY A 124 -2.73 -6.13 14.94
C GLY A 124 -1.28 -5.92 14.49
N GLY A 125 -1.04 -5.14 13.44
CA GLY A 125 0.28 -4.86 12.87
C GLY A 125 1.06 -3.74 13.58
N CYS A 126 2.25 -3.42 13.06
CA CYS A 126 3.16 -2.41 13.65
C CYS A 126 2.54 -1.02 13.76
N CYS A 127 1.59 -0.64 12.90
CA CYS A 127 0.98 0.71 12.95
C CYS A 127 0.05 0.92 14.15
N GLY A 128 -0.38 -0.14 14.83
CA GLY A 128 -1.10 -0.06 16.11
C GLY A 128 -0.18 -0.04 17.33
N ARG A 129 1.15 0.07 17.13
CA ARG A 129 2.18 -0.03 18.18
C ARG A 129 3.20 1.10 18.07
N ASP A 130 4.00 1.26 19.12
CA ASP A 130 5.04 2.29 19.20
C ASP A 130 6.38 1.89 18.56
N CYS A 131 6.48 0.69 17.96
CA CYS A 131 7.75 0.23 17.36
C CYS A 131 8.17 1.07 16.14
N GLY A 132 7.22 1.73 15.45
CA GLY A 132 7.47 2.59 14.30
C GLY A 132 8.05 1.86 13.08
N CYS A 133 8.01 0.52 13.06
CA CYS A 133 8.71 -0.31 12.08
C CYS A 133 8.28 0.01 10.64
N CYS A 134 6.98 0.25 10.41
CA CYS A 134 6.46 0.56 9.07
C CYS A 134 6.97 1.91 8.55
N ALA A 135 7.03 2.95 9.39
CA ALA A 135 7.39 4.30 8.94
C ALA A 135 8.88 4.45 8.57
N LYS A 136 9.73 3.56 9.11
CA LYS A 136 11.18 3.53 8.91
C LYS A 136 11.62 2.69 7.71
N ARG A 137 10.69 2.01 7.03
CA ARG A 137 11.04 1.18 5.86
C ARG A 137 11.41 2.05 4.67
N GLU A 138 12.54 1.73 4.06
CA GLU A 138 13.06 2.45 2.90
C GLU A 138 13.51 1.44 1.83
N PRO A 139 13.34 1.76 0.53
CA PRO A 139 13.88 0.92 -0.54
C PRO A 139 15.40 0.87 -0.46
N THR A 140 15.96 -0.29 -0.80
CA THR A 140 17.42 -0.47 -0.93
C THR A 140 17.81 -0.66 -2.39
N ALA A 141 19.10 -0.55 -2.70
CA ALA A 141 19.61 -0.80 -4.06
C ALA A 141 19.21 -2.19 -4.58
N ASN A 142 19.16 -3.19 -3.69
CA ASN A 142 18.83 -4.57 -4.04
C ASN A 142 17.33 -4.89 -3.93
N ARG A 143 16.56 -4.06 -3.20
CA ARG A 143 15.11 -4.22 -2.96
C ARG A 143 14.40 -2.90 -3.17
N THR A 144 14.14 -2.58 -4.44
CA THR A 144 13.41 -1.37 -4.85
C THR A 144 11.89 -1.55 -4.78
N ARG A 145 11.42 -2.80 -4.68
CA ARG A 145 10.02 -3.19 -4.44
C ARG A 145 9.90 -3.98 -3.14
N GLY A 146 8.68 -4.33 -2.75
CA GLY A 146 8.41 -5.00 -1.46
C GLY A 146 8.47 -4.05 -0.25
N ILE A 147 8.33 -2.74 -0.45
CA ILE A 147 8.25 -1.76 0.63
C ILE A 147 6.77 -1.51 0.99
N GLY A 148 6.44 -1.63 2.27
CA GLY A 148 5.08 -1.39 2.76
C GLY A 148 4.88 -1.75 4.23
N HIS A 149 3.62 -1.94 4.64
CA HIS A 149 3.27 -2.39 5.98
C HIS A 149 3.75 -3.81 6.28
N CYS A 150 3.75 -4.17 7.56
CA CYS A 150 4.10 -5.51 8.00
C CYS A 150 3.18 -6.58 7.37
N SER A 151 3.78 -7.67 6.92
CA SER A 151 3.15 -8.94 6.58
C SER A 151 3.29 -9.92 7.76
N VAL A 152 2.85 -11.16 7.54
CA VAL A 152 3.03 -12.28 8.48
C VAL A 152 4.51 -12.57 8.80
N ASN A 153 5.42 -12.22 7.88
CA ASN A 153 6.86 -12.44 8.01
C ASN A 153 7.63 -11.24 8.59
N CYS A 154 6.94 -10.21 9.06
CA CYS A 154 7.59 -9.12 9.76
C CYS A 154 8.27 -9.61 11.06
N GLY A 155 9.59 -9.46 11.17
CA GLY A 155 10.36 -9.85 12.36
C GLY A 155 9.84 -9.22 13.66
N CYS A 156 9.47 -7.93 13.64
CA CYS A 156 8.85 -7.26 14.78
C CYS A 156 7.50 -7.88 15.18
N CYS A 157 6.66 -8.22 14.21
CA CYS A 157 5.38 -8.89 14.48
C CYS A 157 5.59 -10.32 15.00
N SER A 158 6.52 -11.07 14.42
CA SER A 158 6.88 -12.42 14.89
C SER A 158 7.38 -12.38 16.34
N HIS A 159 8.24 -11.43 16.68
CA HIS A 159 8.74 -11.26 18.05
C HIS A 159 7.61 -10.98 19.05
N ILE A 160 6.71 -10.04 18.74
CA ILE A 160 5.54 -9.74 19.60
C ILE A 160 4.59 -10.93 19.71
N ARG A 161 4.40 -11.66 18.60
CA ARG A 161 3.56 -12.87 18.56
C ARG A 161 4.19 -14.02 19.34
N GLY A 162 5.51 -14.06 19.48
CA GLY A 162 6.27 -15.07 20.21
C GLY A 162 6.56 -16.36 19.42
N PHE A 163 6.21 -16.40 18.14
CA PHE A 163 6.44 -17.56 17.27
C PHE A 163 6.45 -17.14 15.78
N ASP A 164 7.09 -17.95 14.93
CA ASP A 164 6.96 -17.86 13.47
C ASP A 164 5.75 -18.67 13.01
N LEU A 165 5.09 -18.25 11.91
CA LEU A 165 4.02 -19.08 11.34
C LEU A 165 4.65 -20.27 10.60
N THR A 166 3.99 -21.41 10.67
CA THR A 166 4.24 -22.54 9.79
C THR A 166 3.81 -22.21 8.36
N VAL A 167 4.28 -23.01 7.39
CA VAL A 167 3.88 -22.87 5.98
C VAL A 167 2.37 -22.98 5.82
N GLU A 168 1.73 -23.90 6.53
CA GLU A 168 0.28 -24.10 6.49
C GLU A 168 -0.48 -22.88 7.05
N GLU A 169 -0.03 -22.31 8.17
CA GLU A 169 -0.66 -21.12 8.74
C GLU A 169 -0.50 -19.90 7.83
N MET A 170 0.67 -19.72 7.20
CA MET A 170 0.89 -18.65 6.22
C MET A 170 -0.05 -18.82 5.01
N GLU A 171 -0.15 -20.04 4.49
CA GLU A 171 -1.06 -20.35 3.39
C GLU A 171 -2.53 -20.07 3.75
N ASN A 172 -2.96 -20.41 4.96
CA ASN A 172 -4.30 -20.08 5.44
C ASN A 172 -4.54 -18.56 5.50
N VAL A 173 -3.56 -17.78 5.98
CA VAL A 173 -3.65 -16.31 5.98
C VAL A 173 -3.76 -15.78 4.54
N HIS A 174 -2.98 -16.32 3.60
CA HIS A 174 -3.05 -15.94 2.19
C HIS A 174 -4.41 -16.26 1.57
N GLN A 175 -4.93 -17.46 1.79
CA GLN A 175 -6.25 -17.86 1.29
C GLN A 175 -7.38 -16.98 1.86
N GLN A 176 -7.29 -16.58 3.12
CA GLN A 176 -8.27 -15.67 3.72
C GLN A 176 -8.19 -14.27 3.12
N LEU A 177 -6.99 -13.75 2.90
CA LEU A 177 -6.79 -12.47 2.23
C LEU A 177 -7.33 -12.52 0.79
N ASP A 178 -7.01 -13.56 0.05
CA ASP A 178 -7.48 -13.80 -1.31
C ASP A 178 -9.00 -13.84 -1.39
N LYS A 179 -9.66 -14.58 -0.48
CA LYS A 179 -11.12 -14.62 -0.38
C LYS A 179 -11.71 -13.23 -0.08
N THR A 180 -11.05 -12.46 0.78
CA THR A 180 -11.50 -11.11 1.15
C THR A 180 -11.36 -10.14 -0.02
N LEU A 181 -10.26 -10.21 -0.77
CA LEU A 181 -10.00 -9.34 -1.92
C LEU A 181 -10.86 -9.71 -3.15
N LYS A 182 -11.16 -11.00 -3.36
CA LYS A 182 -12.05 -11.51 -4.41
C LYS A 182 -13.53 -11.48 -4.03
N GLY A 183 -13.85 -11.15 -2.77
CA GLY A 183 -15.20 -11.16 -2.25
C GLY A 183 -16.11 -10.14 -2.95
N SER A 184 -17.43 -10.35 -2.85
CA SER A 184 -18.43 -9.47 -3.48
C SER A 184 -18.43 -8.03 -2.95
N ASN A 185 -17.77 -7.78 -1.80
CA ASN A 185 -17.60 -6.44 -1.24
C ASN A 185 -16.24 -5.87 -1.65
N PRO A 186 -16.20 -4.92 -2.61
CA PRO A 186 -14.94 -4.38 -3.11
C PRO A 186 -14.25 -3.44 -2.12
N ASN A 187 -14.86 -3.08 -0.98
CA ASN A 187 -14.33 -2.07 -0.07
C ASN A 187 -12.93 -2.42 0.45
N HIS A 188 -12.64 -3.70 0.69
CA HIS A 188 -11.31 -4.10 1.14
C HIS A 188 -10.28 -3.95 0.02
N LEU A 189 -10.59 -4.40 -1.21
CA LEU A 189 -9.73 -4.18 -2.37
C LEU A 189 -9.52 -2.68 -2.66
N ILE A 190 -10.57 -1.87 -2.58
CA ILE A 190 -10.49 -0.41 -2.74
C ILE A 190 -9.58 0.20 -1.68
N ALA A 191 -9.71 -0.19 -0.41
CA ALA A 191 -8.84 0.28 0.66
C ALA A 191 -7.37 -0.10 0.39
N MET A 192 -7.11 -1.35 0.00
CA MET A 192 -5.77 -1.85 -0.31
C MET A 192 -5.14 -1.19 -1.53
N THR A 193 -5.96 -0.79 -2.51
CA THR A 193 -5.52 -0.16 -3.76
C THR A 193 -5.50 1.37 -3.69
N SER A 194 -6.11 1.98 -2.67
CA SER A 194 -6.19 3.44 -2.50
C SER A 194 -4.82 4.14 -2.51
N GLY A 195 -3.80 3.48 -1.95
CA GLY A 195 -2.42 3.94 -1.95
C GLY A 195 -1.70 3.83 -3.28
N LEU A 196 -2.20 3.00 -4.20
CA LEU A 196 -1.63 2.73 -5.52
C LEU A 196 -2.33 3.53 -6.62
N PHE A 197 -3.63 3.75 -6.44
CA PHE A 197 -4.50 4.46 -7.37
C PHE A 197 -5.27 5.53 -6.60
N PRO A 198 -4.59 6.59 -6.11
CA PRO A 198 -5.24 7.64 -5.36
C PRO A 198 -6.31 8.31 -6.22
N ALA A 199 -7.41 8.67 -5.57
CA ALA A 199 -8.47 9.36 -6.27
C ALA A 199 -7.97 10.67 -6.89
N ALA A 200 -8.40 10.93 -8.13
CA ALA A 200 -8.19 12.22 -8.74
C ALA A 200 -8.66 13.29 -7.75
N PRO A 201 -7.84 14.33 -7.47
CA PRO A 201 -8.24 15.37 -6.53
C PRO A 201 -9.59 15.89 -6.95
N VAL A 202 -10.57 15.76 -6.07
CA VAL A 202 -11.90 16.33 -6.29
C VAL A 202 -11.66 17.83 -6.33
N SER A 203 -11.61 18.41 -7.52
CA SER A 203 -11.53 19.86 -7.67
C SER A 203 -12.68 20.43 -6.84
N PRO A 204 -12.39 21.37 -5.91
CA PRO A 204 -13.43 21.90 -5.03
C PRO A 204 -14.60 22.37 -5.90
N PRO A 205 -15.85 22.13 -5.47
CA PRO A 205 -17.02 22.57 -6.22
C PRO A 205 -16.81 24.05 -6.53
N LYS A 206 -16.79 24.41 -7.83
CA LYS A 206 -16.66 25.80 -8.27
C LYS A 206 -17.70 26.60 -7.49
N SER A 207 -17.25 27.39 -6.52
CA SER A 207 -18.14 28.22 -5.73
C SER A 207 -18.88 29.11 -6.72
N LYS A 208 -20.22 29.04 -6.71
CA LYS A 208 -21.04 29.93 -7.54
C LYS A 208 -20.62 31.37 -7.20
N PRO A 209 -20.42 32.25 -8.19
CA PRO A 209 -20.02 33.62 -7.91
C PRO A 209 -21.04 34.24 -6.96
N ARG A 210 -20.54 34.65 -5.79
CA ARG A 210 -21.32 35.36 -4.77
C ARG A 210 -21.79 36.66 -5.42
N ARG A 211 -23.10 36.75 -5.72
CA ARG A 211 -23.71 38.01 -6.17
C ARG A 211 -23.37 39.07 -5.12
N GLN A 212 -22.56 40.06 -5.48
CA GLN A 212 -22.33 41.20 -4.62
C GLN A 212 -23.68 41.92 -4.42
N PRO A 213 -24.03 42.31 -3.19
CA PRO A 213 -25.21 43.13 -2.96
C PRO A 213 -25.01 44.47 -3.66
N GLN A 214 -25.94 44.83 -4.54
CA GLN A 214 -25.97 46.14 -5.18
C GLN A 214 -26.02 47.21 -4.09
N SER A 215 -25.00 48.09 -4.07
CA SER A 215 -24.96 49.21 -3.13
C SER A 215 -26.13 50.14 -3.42
N LYS A 216 -27.05 50.28 -2.46
CA LYS A 216 -28.11 51.29 -2.49
C LYS A 216 -27.51 52.68 -2.25
N SER A 217 -26.96 53.28 -3.30
CA SER A 217 -26.49 54.66 -3.30
C SER A 217 -27.10 55.43 -4.47
N SER A 218 -28.41 55.69 -4.41
CA SER A 218 -29.05 56.63 -5.35
C SER A 218 -30.34 57.29 -4.83
N MET A 219 -30.54 57.41 -3.51
CA MET A 219 -31.82 57.89 -2.95
C MET A 219 -31.78 59.25 -2.21
N TRP A 220 -30.74 60.08 -2.34
CA TRP A 220 -30.77 61.44 -1.74
C TRP A 220 -29.98 62.47 -2.56
N LYS A 221 -30.48 62.81 -3.76
CA LYS A 221 -30.13 64.06 -4.46
C LYS A 221 -31.38 64.65 -5.11
N ARG A 222 -32.36 65.08 -4.30
CA ARG A 222 -33.49 65.90 -4.78
C ARG A 222 -34.31 66.58 -3.68
N VAL A 223 -33.69 67.24 -2.71
CA VAL A 223 -34.37 68.30 -1.94
C VAL A 223 -33.33 69.33 -1.51
N GLY A 224 -33.41 70.55 -2.03
CA GLY A 224 -32.49 71.62 -1.65
C GLY A 224 -32.39 72.76 -2.66
N HIS A 225 -33.51 73.22 -3.22
CA HIS A 225 -33.54 74.51 -3.92
C HIS A 225 -34.91 75.15 -3.76
N MET A 226 -35.21 75.61 -2.54
CA MET A 226 -36.27 76.58 -2.27
C MET A 226 -36.07 77.08 -0.83
N LEU A 227 -35.50 78.29 -0.71
CA LEU A 227 -35.61 79.25 0.40
C LEU A 227 -34.29 80.03 0.50
N LYS A 228 -34.24 81.18 -0.17
CA LYS A 228 -33.70 82.43 0.37
C LYS A 228 -34.37 83.57 -0.41
N ARG A 229 -35.16 84.34 0.33
CA ARG A 229 -35.63 85.68 -0.02
C ARG A 229 -34.46 86.64 0.05
#